data_AF-A0A7C3PWK3-F1
#
_entry.id   AF-A0A7C3PWK3-F1
#
_cell.length_a   1.000
_cell.length_b   1.000
_cell.length_c   1.000
_cell.angle_alpha   90.00
_cell.angle_beta   90.00
_cell.angle_gamma   90.00
#
_symmetry.space_group_name_H-M   'P 1'
#
loop_
_entity.id
_entity.type
_entity.pdbx_description
1 polymer ?
#
loop_
_entity_poly.entity_id
_entity_poly.type
_entity_poly.pdbx_seq_one_letter_code
_entity_poly.pdbx_strand_id
1 'polypeptide(L)'
;MNIFIGVVAIVILWQVVSALQMQLLSRILGSFISVGVIALIIVFQQELRRFLIFIGTSGILSGNFNKRRLFSLRMRKSESTDLMALIKACRNMSESKTGAIIVIATKTDLNFYASTGEQVDAKVTSRMLESIFFKNNPLHDGAVIISGNRIVSARCVLPVTEDPDFPSHLGMRHRAAAGITEASDALAIVVSEQTGEIAFAKEGRLKYAITLEELRERLEKESS
;
A
#
# COMPACT_ATOMS: atom_id res chain seq x y z
N MET A 1 8.29 16.05 -8.71
CA MET A 1 9.41 16.87 -8.20
C MET A 1 9.42 18.29 -8.76
N ASN A 2 9.22 18.47 -10.07
CA ASN A 2 9.33 19.79 -10.73
C ASN A 2 8.31 20.85 -10.23
N ILE A 3 7.08 20.46 -9.89
CA ILE A 3 6.04 21.40 -9.43
C ILE A 3 6.37 21.98 -8.05
N PHE A 4 6.88 21.16 -7.12
CA PHE A 4 7.25 21.59 -5.79
C PHE A 4 8.39 22.62 -5.82
N ILE A 5 9.41 22.39 -6.66
CA ILE A 5 10.52 23.31 -6.86
C ILE A 5 10.01 24.65 -7.42
N GLY A 6 9.07 24.62 -8.37
CA GLY A 6 8.44 25.83 -8.91
C GLY A 6 7.70 26.65 -7.87
N VAL A 7 6.90 26.02 -7.00
CA VAL A 7 6.17 26.69 -5.91
C VAL A 7 7.14 27.35 -4.92
N VAL A 8 8.20 26.62 -4.51
CA VAL A 8 9.22 27.16 -3.59
C VAL A 8 9.95 28.35 -4.21
N ALA A 9 10.32 28.28 -5.49
CA ALA A 9 10.98 29.37 -6.19
C ALA A 9 10.12 30.64 -6.24
N ILE A 10 8.82 30.51 -6.48
CA ILE A 10 7.87 31.65 -6.50
C ILE A 10 7.76 32.31 -5.13
N VAL A 11 7.72 31.52 -4.05
CA VAL A 11 7.67 32.06 -2.67
C VAL A 11 8.95 32.81 -2.31
N ILE A 12 10.12 32.26 -2.67
CA ILE A 12 11.41 32.90 -2.45
C ILE A 12 11.51 34.21 -3.25
N LEU A 13 11.06 34.21 -4.51
CA LEU A 13 11.04 35.39 -5.35
C LEU A 13 10.18 36.50 -4.73
N TRP A 14 8.99 36.16 -4.21
CA TRP A 14 8.15 37.11 -3.50
C TRP A 14 8.83 37.68 -2.25
N GLN A 15 9.52 36.84 -1.47
CA GLN A 15 10.26 37.28 -0.28
C GLN A 15 11.38 38.27 -0.63
N VAL A 16 12.14 38.01 -1.70
CA VAL A 16 13.20 38.90 -2.20
C VAL A 16 12.64 40.23 -2.69
N VAL A 17 11.57 40.19 -3.50
CA VAL A 17 10.90 41.40 -4.02
C VAL A 17 10.32 42.25 -2.88
N SER A 18 9.78 41.61 -1.84
CA SER A 18 9.27 42.30 -0.65
C SER A 18 10.40 42.95 0.16
N ALA A 19 11.54 42.25 0.32
CA ALA A 19 12.72 42.78 0.99
C ALA A 19 13.33 43.99 0.26
N LEU A 20 13.26 44.02 -1.07
CA LEU A 20 13.70 45.14 -1.92
C LEU A 20 12.70 46.32 -1.96
N GLN A 21 11.62 46.28 -1.15
CA GLN A 21 10.57 47.31 -1.07
C GLN A 21 9.87 47.64 -2.40
N MET A 22 9.83 46.70 -3.35
CA MET A 22 9.13 46.88 -4.62
C MET A 22 7.61 46.71 -4.42
N GLN A 23 6.94 47.78 -3.97
CA GLN A 23 5.54 47.74 -3.50
C GLN A 23 4.55 47.20 -4.54
N LEU A 24 4.66 47.62 -5.81
CA LEU A 24 3.74 47.17 -6.87
C LEU A 24 3.94 45.69 -7.21
N LEU A 25 5.21 45.27 -7.37
CA LEU A 25 5.54 43.91 -7.73
C LEU A 25 5.21 42.94 -6.58
N SER A 26 5.47 43.34 -5.34
CA SER A 26 5.11 42.56 -4.14
C SER A 26 3.58 42.37 -4.00
N ARG A 27 2.78 43.41 -4.32
CA ARG A 27 1.31 43.30 -4.33
C ARG A 27 0.81 42.35 -5.42
N ILE A 28 1.34 42.44 -6.64
CA ILE A 28 0.94 41.57 -7.75
C ILE A 28 1.29 40.11 -7.42
N LEU A 29 2.55 39.84 -7.05
CA LEU A 29 3.00 38.50 -6.65
C LEU A 29 2.21 37.95 -5.46
N GLY A 30 1.92 38.78 -4.45
CA GLY A 30 1.11 38.37 -3.29
C GLY A 30 -0.31 37.95 -3.69
N SER A 31 -0.94 38.68 -4.62
CA SER A 31 -2.27 38.30 -5.14
C SER A 31 -2.22 36.97 -5.90
N PHE A 32 -1.19 36.74 -6.71
CA PHE A 32 -0.98 35.46 -7.41
C PHE A 32 -0.74 34.31 -6.42
N ILE A 33 0.04 34.52 -5.35
CA ILE A 33 0.26 33.52 -4.31
C ILE A 33 -1.05 33.20 -3.57
N SER A 34 -1.86 34.21 -3.24
CA SER A 34 -3.13 34.00 -2.53
C SER A 34 -4.09 33.08 -3.31
N VAL A 35 -4.25 33.33 -4.62
CA VAL A 35 -5.07 32.46 -5.49
C VAL A 35 -4.36 31.11 -5.73
N GLY A 36 -3.04 31.14 -5.87
CA GLY A 36 -2.20 29.96 -6.07
C GLY A 36 -2.29 28.97 -4.91
N VAL A 37 -2.36 29.43 -3.66
CA VAL A 37 -2.55 28.56 -2.48
C VAL A 37 -3.90 27.84 -2.54
N ILE A 38 -4.98 28.53 -2.94
CA ILE A 38 -6.29 27.89 -3.10
C ILE A 38 -6.25 26.83 -4.20
N ALA A 39 -5.68 27.16 -5.37
CA ALA A 39 -5.51 26.21 -6.46
C ALA A 39 -4.66 24.99 -6.04
N LEU A 40 -3.59 25.23 -5.28
CA LEU A 40 -2.72 24.19 -4.74
C LEU A 40 -3.49 23.27 -3.77
N ILE A 41 -4.29 23.82 -2.86
CA ILE A 41 -5.15 23.02 -1.96
C ILE A 41 -6.13 22.14 -2.75
N ILE A 42 -6.72 22.66 -3.83
CA ILE A 42 -7.64 21.90 -4.69
C ILE A 42 -6.91 20.75 -5.40
N VAL A 43 -5.73 21.02 -5.96
CA VAL A 43 -4.91 19.99 -6.63
C VAL A 43 -4.46 18.91 -5.64
N PHE A 44 -3.98 19.30 -4.46
CA PHE A 44 -3.52 18.39 -3.41
C PHE A 44 -4.64 17.92 -2.47
N GLN A 45 -5.91 18.06 -2.88
CA GLN A 45 -7.05 17.74 -2.02
C GLN A 45 -7.03 16.27 -1.58
N GLN A 46 -6.59 15.36 -2.45
CA GLN A 46 -6.56 13.92 -2.18
C GLN A 46 -5.48 13.55 -1.16
N GLU A 47 -4.30 14.15 -1.26
CA GLU A 47 -3.17 13.95 -0.36
C GLU A 47 -3.50 14.49 1.03
N LEU A 48 -4.04 15.71 1.12
CA LEU A 48 -4.48 16.31 2.38
C LEU A 48 -5.55 15.45 3.05
N ARG A 49 -6.53 14.95 2.29
CA ARG A 49 -7.54 14.02 2.80
C ARG A 49 -6.89 12.76 3.35
N ARG A 50 -5.98 12.12 2.61
CA ARG A 50 -5.30 10.89 3.03
C ARG A 50 -4.47 11.11 4.29
N PHE A 51 -3.76 12.24 4.38
CA PHE A 51 -2.98 12.63 5.56
C PHE A 51 -3.86 12.84 6.80
N LEU A 52 -4.98 13.55 6.65
CA LEU A 52 -5.94 13.76 7.74
C LEU A 52 -6.56 12.45 8.22
N ILE A 53 -6.90 11.56 7.29
CA ILE A 53 -7.39 10.22 7.64
C ILE A 53 -6.31 9.45 8.38
N PHE A 54 -5.05 9.47 7.92
CA PHE A 54 -3.93 8.81 8.61
C PHE A 54 -3.73 9.32 10.04
N ILE A 55 -3.85 10.63 10.28
CA ILE A 55 -3.82 11.21 11.63
C ILE A 55 -5.04 10.79 12.45
N GLY A 56 -6.23 10.76 11.83
CA GLY A 56 -7.49 10.41 12.50
C GLY A 56 -7.67 8.92 12.80
N THR A 57 -7.08 8.03 11.99
CA THR A 57 -7.14 6.56 12.15
C THR A 57 -5.97 6.02 12.97
N SER A 58 -4.87 6.75 13.09
CA SER A 58 -3.86 6.49 14.10
C SER A 58 -4.46 6.79 15.46
N GLY A 59 -4.76 5.74 16.24
CA GLY A 59 -5.40 5.76 17.57
C GLY A 59 -4.65 6.53 18.67
N ILE A 60 -4.36 7.80 18.44
CA ILE A 60 -3.80 8.77 19.40
C ILE A 60 -4.93 9.55 20.08
N LEU A 61 -6.08 9.76 19.42
CA LEU A 61 -7.22 10.51 19.98
C LEU A 61 -8.37 9.63 20.51
N SER A 62 -8.42 8.34 20.18
CA SER A 62 -9.41 7.41 20.75
C SER A 62 -8.86 6.78 22.03
N GLY A 63 -8.85 7.56 23.10
CA GLY A 63 -8.93 7.00 24.43
C GLY A 63 -10.23 6.21 24.54
N ASN A 64 -10.15 4.95 25.00
CA ASN A 64 -11.26 4.17 25.56
C ASN A 64 -12.04 3.11 24.77
N PHE A 65 -11.50 2.46 23.73
CA PHE A 65 -12.00 1.11 23.37
C PHE A 65 -10.87 0.12 23.03
N ASN A 66 -10.70 -0.89 23.90
CA ASN A 66 -9.85 -2.09 23.74
C ASN A 66 -8.32 -1.99 23.90
N LYS A 67 -7.86 -1.34 24.97
CA LYS A 67 -6.46 -1.46 25.47
C LYS A 67 -5.99 -2.90 25.76
N ARG A 68 -6.88 -3.92 25.81
CA ARG A 68 -6.48 -5.33 25.97
C ARG A 68 -6.21 -6.09 24.65
N ARG A 69 -6.63 -5.59 23.49
CA ARG A 69 -6.33 -6.20 22.18
C ARG A 69 -5.20 -5.50 21.41
N LEU A 70 -5.03 -4.19 21.59
CA LEU A 70 -3.90 -3.47 20.99
C LEU A 70 -2.56 -3.71 21.71
N PHE A 71 -2.59 -4.04 23.01
CA PHE A 71 -1.36 -4.32 23.77
C PHE A 71 -0.76 -5.70 23.47
N SER A 72 -1.53 -6.65 22.93
CA SER A 72 -0.99 -7.91 22.40
C SER A 72 -0.40 -7.80 20.98
N LEU A 73 -0.73 -6.73 20.24
CA LEU A 73 -0.16 -6.43 18.92
C LEU A 73 1.16 -5.66 19.02
N ARG A 74 1.37 -4.86 20.08
CA ARG A 74 2.65 -4.17 20.34
C ARG A 74 3.72 -5.06 20.98
N MET A 75 3.34 -6.20 21.54
CA MET A 75 4.22 -7.21 22.16
C MET A 75 4.22 -8.50 21.33
N ARG A 76 4.71 -8.46 20.08
CA ARG A 76 5.04 -9.67 19.29
C ARG A 76 5.95 -9.34 18.11
N LYS A 77 7.03 -8.62 18.38
CA LYS A 77 8.08 -8.29 17.41
C LYS A 77 9.03 -9.48 17.10
N SER A 78 8.54 -10.72 17.06
CA SER A 78 9.41 -11.90 16.99
C SER A 78 8.78 -13.19 16.44
N GLU A 79 7.76 -13.10 15.59
CA GLU A 79 7.47 -14.22 14.69
C GLU A 79 7.71 -13.73 13.26
N SER A 80 8.81 -14.19 12.66
CA SER A 80 8.98 -14.12 11.22
C SER A 80 7.74 -14.75 10.58
N THR A 81 7.24 -14.11 9.53
CA THR A 81 6.14 -14.66 8.74
C THR A 81 6.50 -16.08 8.34
N ASP A 82 5.60 -17.04 8.53
CA ASP A 82 5.83 -18.42 8.11
C ASP A 82 5.87 -18.48 6.57
N LEU A 83 7.07 -18.27 6.02
CA LEU A 83 7.32 -18.25 4.58
C LEU A 83 6.96 -19.60 3.94
N MET A 84 7.15 -20.70 4.67
CA MET A 84 6.80 -22.03 4.19
C MET A 84 5.28 -22.17 4.01
N ALA A 85 4.48 -21.64 4.94
CA ALA A 85 3.03 -21.62 4.80
C ALA A 85 2.56 -20.78 3.60
N LEU A 86 3.20 -19.62 3.37
CA LEU A 86 2.92 -18.75 2.22
C LEU A 86 3.25 -19.43 0.89
N ILE A 87 4.48 -19.94 0.75
CA ILE A 87 4.94 -20.61 -0.46
C ILE A 87 4.05 -21.81 -0.77
N LYS A 88 3.68 -22.59 0.25
CA LYS A 88 2.77 -23.73 0.10
C LYS A 88 1.38 -23.29 -0.38
N ALA A 89 0.82 -22.21 0.17
CA ALA A 89 -0.46 -21.67 -0.28
C ALA A 89 -0.38 -21.21 -1.73
N CYS A 90 0.68 -20.48 -2.09
CA CYS A 90 0.90 -20.00 -3.46
C CYS A 90 1.03 -21.17 -4.44
N ARG A 91 1.75 -22.25 -4.08
CA ARG A 91 1.81 -23.48 -4.89
C ARG A 91 0.43 -24.06 -5.12
N ASN A 92 -0.33 -24.30 -4.05
CA ASN A 92 -1.64 -24.94 -4.14
C ASN A 92 -2.62 -24.09 -4.98
N MET A 93 -2.62 -22.77 -4.79
CA MET A 93 -3.45 -21.84 -5.56
C MET A 93 -2.99 -21.72 -7.01
N SER A 94 -1.69 -21.85 -7.27
CA SER A 94 -1.12 -21.88 -8.63
C SER A 94 -1.61 -23.12 -9.39
N GLU A 95 -1.52 -24.30 -8.76
CA GLU A 95 -1.98 -25.57 -9.32
C GLU A 95 -3.49 -25.57 -9.59
N SER A 96 -4.28 -25.01 -8.65
CA SER A 96 -5.74 -24.92 -8.79
C SER A 96 -6.21 -23.70 -9.60
N LYS A 97 -5.29 -22.87 -10.10
CA LYS A 97 -5.57 -21.59 -10.79
C LYS A 97 -6.53 -20.69 -10.00
N THR A 98 -6.37 -20.66 -8.69
CA THR A 98 -7.11 -19.78 -7.79
C THR A 98 -6.42 -18.43 -7.70
N GLY A 99 -7.13 -17.38 -8.12
CA GLY A 99 -6.62 -16.01 -8.08
C GLY A 99 -6.38 -15.53 -6.66
N ALA A 100 -5.19 -15.01 -6.38
CA ALA A 100 -4.83 -14.51 -5.06
C ALA A 100 -4.00 -13.23 -5.13
N ILE A 101 -4.12 -12.39 -4.11
CA ILE A 101 -3.26 -11.22 -3.89
C ILE A 101 -2.97 -11.05 -2.40
N ILE A 102 -1.71 -11.30 -2.03
CA ILE A 102 -1.23 -11.29 -0.66
C ILE A 102 -0.25 -10.15 -0.52
N VAL A 103 -0.51 -9.23 0.41
CA VAL A 103 0.34 -8.10 0.73
C VAL A 103 0.98 -8.33 2.10
N ILE A 104 2.30 -8.19 2.19
CA ILE A 104 3.07 -8.38 3.41
C ILE A 104 3.61 -7.00 3.84
N ALA A 105 3.15 -6.53 5.00
CA ALA A 105 3.65 -5.32 5.62
C ALA A 105 5.07 -5.54 6.14
N THR A 106 5.97 -4.62 5.79
CA THR A 106 7.38 -4.64 6.21
C THR A 106 7.61 -3.57 7.30
N LYS A 107 8.02 -2.34 6.94
CA LYS A 107 8.22 -1.25 7.92
C LYS A 107 7.03 -0.31 7.97
N THR A 108 6.38 -0.04 6.83
CA THR A 108 5.20 0.82 6.78
C THR A 108 3.98 0.09 7.31
N ASP A 109 3.23 0.78 8.17
CA ASP A 109 1.95 0.29 8.66
C ASP A 109 0.88 0.42 7.56
N LEU A 110 0.28 -0.72 7.18
CA LEU A 110 -0.76 -0.79 6.16
C LEU A 110 -2.19 -0.64 6.72
N ASN A 111 -2.34 -0.15 7.96
CA ASN A 111 -3.63 0.04 8.62
C ASN A 111 -4.69 0.76 7.77
N PHE A 112 -4.28 1.76 6.98
CA PHE A 112 -5.20 2.45 6.08
C PHE A 112 -5.89 1.46 5.12
N TYR A 113 -5.13 0.61 4.44
CA TYR A 113 -5.67 -0.40 3.53
C TYR A 113 -6.35 -1.55 4.28
N ALA A 114 -5.78 -1.98 5.41
CA ALA A 114 -6.37 -3.03 6.24
C ALA A 114 -7.75 -2.67 6.80
N SER A 115 -8.01 -1.37 7.02
CA SER A 115 -9.31 -0.86 7.48
C SER A 115 -10.40 -0.88 6.41
N THR A 116 -10.05 -1.04 5.13
CA THR A 116 -11.02 -1.11 4.02
C THR A 116 -11.63 -2.51 3.85
N GLY A 117 -10.95 -3.54 4.36
CA GLY A 117 -11.38 -4.93 4.28
C GLY A 117 -12.07 -5.42 5.55
N GLU A 118 -12.30 -6.73 5.62
CA GLU A 118 -12.84 -7.39 6.80
C GLU A 118 -11.70 -7.86 7.71
N GLN A 119 -11.78 -7.51 9.00
CA GLN A 119 -10.77 -7.94 9.98
C GLN A 119 -10.88 -9.45 10.20
N VAL A 120 -9.73 -10.14 10.08
CA VAL A 120 -9.64 -11.59 10.24
C VAL A 120 -8.87 -11.94 11.51
N ASP A 121 -7.77 -11.24 11.78
CA ASP A 121 -6.87 -11.48 12.91
C ASP A 121 -6.57 -12.97 13.18
N ALA A 122 -6.01 -13.65 12.18
CA ALA A 122 -5.69 -15.07 12.24
C ALA A 122 -4.20 -15.34 12.02
N LYS A 123 -3.69 -16.49 12.51
CA LYS A 123 -2.33 -16.93 12.20
C LYS A 123 -2.21 -17.30 10.72
N VAL A 124 -1.10 -16.93 10.09
CA VAL A 124 -0.80 -17.34 8.72
C VAL A 124 -0.63 -18.86 8.67
N THR A 125 -1.47 -19.53 7.88
CA THR A 125 -1.35 -20.96 7.56
C THR A 125 -1.77 -21.14 6.11
N SER A 126 -1.25 -22.18 5.43
CA SER A 126 -1.57 -22.37 4.01
C SER A 126 -3.07 -22.53 3.77
N ARG A 127 -3.72 -23.37 4.60
CA ARG A 127 -5.16 -23.62 4.55
C ARG A 127 -6.00 -22.36 4.77
N MET A 128 -5.56 -21.45 5.64
CA MET A 128 -6.29 -20.20 5.88
C MET A 128 -6.26 -19.29 4.65
N LEU A 129 -5.09 -19.16 4.01
CA LEU A 129 -4.94 -18.39 2.77
C LEU A 129 -5.76 -19.02 1.63
N GLU A 130 -5.63 -20.34 1.43
CA GLU A 130 -6.41 -21.09 0.45
C GLU A 130 -7.92 -20.94 0.67
N SER A 131 -8.37 -20.94 1.93
CA SER A 131 -9.78 -20.78 2.28
C SER A 131 -10.29 -19.36 1.99
N ILE A 132 -9.49 -18.32 2.26
CA ILE A 132 -9.86 -16.93 1.97
C ILE A 132 -10.03 -16.71 0.46
N PHE A 133 -9.08 -17.19 -0.35
CA PHE A 133 -9.11 -17.01 -1.81
C PHE A 133 -9.99 -18.02 -2.55
N PHE A 134 -10.66 -18.92 -1.85
CA PHE A 134 -11.59 -19.85 -2.47
C PHE A 134 -12.70 -19.09 -3.22
N LYS A 135 -12.94 -19.41 -4.49
CA LYS A 135 -13.78 -18.64 -5.42
C LYS A 135 -15.20 -18.31 -4.93
N ASN A 136 -15.76 -19.13 -4.03
CA ASN A 136 -17.11 -18.93 -3.50
C ASN A 136 -17.12 -18.32 -2.09
N ASN A 137 -15.95 -17.97 -1.53
CA ASN A 137 -15.85 -17.32 -0.23
C ASN A 137 -16.03 -15.80 -0.38
N PRO A 138 -16.91 -15.12 0.37
CA PRO A 138 -17.06 -13.66 0.29
C PRO A 138 -15.76 -12.85 0.45
N LEU A 139 -14.73 -13.41 1.06
CA LEU A 139 -13.44 -12.76 1.30
C LEU A 139 -12.46 -12.83 0.12
N HIS A 140 -12.74 -13.61 -0.93
CA HIS A 140 -11.79 -13.86 -2.03
C HIS A 140 -11.57 -12.67 -2.96
N ASP A 141 -12.50 -11.71 -2.96
CA ASP A 141 -12.50 -10.57 -3.86
C ASP A 141 -11.82 -9.35 -3.21
N GLY A 142 -10.49 -9.38 -3.21
CA GLY A 142 -9.65 -8.32 -2.69
C GLY A 142 -8.34 -8.87 -2.15
N ALA A 143 -7.55 -7.99 -1.51
CA ALA A 143 -6.25 -8.38 -0.97
C ALA A 143 -6.33 -8.90 0.45
N VAL A 144 -5.41 -9.82 0.76
CA VAL A 144 -5.09 -10.21 2.13
C VAL A 144 -3.88 -9.40 2.58
N ILE A 145 -3.98 -8.74 3.74
CA ILE A 145 -2.87 -8.01 4.35
C ILE A 145 -2.33 -8.81 5.53
N ILE A 146 -1.03 -9.10 5.48
CA ILE A 146 -0.28 -9.82 6.49
C ILE A 146 0.67 -8.85 7.19
N SER A 147 0.73 -8.92 8.52
CA SER A 147 1.72 -8.19 9.32
C SER A 147 2.35 -9.16 10.33
N GLY A 148 3.67 -9.34 10.22
CA GLY A 148 4.37 -10.45 10.87
C GLY A 148 3.74 -11.79 10.46
N ASN A 149 3.53 -12.70 11.43
CA ASN A 149 2.93 -14.01 11.18
C ASN A 149 1.39 -14.05 11.29
N ARG A 150 0.70 -12.92 11.05
CA ARG A 150 -0.78 -12.82 11.15
C ARG A 150 -1.42 -12.16 9.95
N ILE A 151 -2.56 -12.72 9.54
CA ILE A 151 -3.49 -12.12 8.59
C ILE A 151 -4.30 -11.08 9.36
N VAL A 152 -4.08 -9.81 9.04
CA VAL A 152 -4.76 -8.67 9.69
C VAL A 152 -6.18 -8.55 9.16
N SER A 153 -6.30 -8.42 7.84
CA SER A 153 -7.56 -8.25 7.12
C SER A 153 -7.55 -8.99 5.79
N ALA A 154 -8.74 -9.35 5.31
CA ALA A 154 -8.98 -9.90 3.97
C ALA A 154 -9.94 -8.98 3.19
N ARG A 155 -10.11 -9.22 1.89
CA ARG A 155 -10.97 -8.39 1.04
C ARG A 155 -10.59 -6.90 1.03
N CYS A 156 -9.31 -6.59 1.22
CA CYS A 156 -8.83 -5.21 1.31
C CYS A 156 -8.80 -4.58 -0.08
N VAL A 157 -9.21 -3.31 -0.15
CA VAL A 157 -9.13 -2.51 -1.37
C VAL A 157 -7.75 -1.89 -1.46
N LEU A 158 -7.07 -2.12 -2.58
CA LEU A 158 -5.73 -1.61 -2.86
C LEU A 158 -5.76 -0.53 -3.94
N PRO A 159 -4.81 0.41 -3.92
CA PRO A 159 -4.58 1.29 -5.05
C PRO A 159 -4.04 0.47 -6.22
N VAL A 160 -4.34 0.88 -7.44
CA VAL A 160 -3.81 0.28 -8.67
C VAL A 160 -2.78 1.20 -9.28
N THR A 161 -1.75 0.63 -9.91
CA THR A 161 -0.79 1.43 -10.68
C THR A 161 -1.47 2.10 -11.87
N GLU A 162 -1.14 3.37 -12.08
CA GLU A 162 -1.53 4.19 -13.25
C GLU A 162 -0.42 4.25 -14.30
N ASP A 163 0.64 3.43 -14.17
CA ASP A 163 1.73 3.37 -15.12
C ASP A 163 1.21 2.97 -16.53
N PRO A 164 1.36 3.85 -17.54
CA PRO A 164 0.91 3.56 -18.91
C PRO A 164 1.71 2.44 -19.56
N ASP A 165 2.95 2.18 -19.12
CA ASP A 165 3.81 1.13 -19.64
C ASP A 165 3.53 -0.24 -18.98
N PHE A 166 2.58 -0.30 -18.04
CA PHE A 166 2.21 -1.54 -17.37
C PHE A 166 1.59 -2.55 -18.36
N PRO A 167 2.07 -3.81 -18.42
CA PRO A 167 1.65 -4.75 -19.45
C PRO A 167 0.13 -4.95 -19.51
N SER A 168 -0.44 -4.76 -20.69
CA SER A 168 -1.90 -4.75 -20.91
C SER A 168 -2.58 -6.10 -20.68
N HIS A 169 -1.85 -7.20 -20.82
CA HIS A 169 -2.36 -8.56 -20.59
C HIS A 169 -2.50 -8.91 -19.10
N LEU A 170 -1.95 -8.10 -18.20
CA LEU A 170 -2.00 -8.35 -16.76
C LEU A 170 -3.28 -7.76 -16.14
N GLY A 171 -4.02 -8.61 -15.42
CA GLY A 171 -5.29 -8.23 -14.78
C GLY A 171 -5.16 -7.31 -13.56
N MET A 172 -6.31 -6.95 -12.99
CA MET A 172 -6.42 -5.96 -11.89
C MET A 172 -5.64 -6.32 -10.62
N ARG A 173 -5.51 -7.62 -10.28
CA ARG A 173 -4.69 -8.05 -9.14
C ARG A 173 -3.21 -7.70 -9.33
N HIS A 174 -2.68 -7.81 -10.54
CA HIS A 174 -1.30 -7.42 -10.84
C HIS A 174 -1.10 -5.91 -10.71
N ARG A 175 -2.05 -5.12 -11.23
CA ARG A 175 -2.01 -3.65 -11.09
C ARG A 175 -2.13 -3.21 -9.63
N ALA A 176 -2.96 -3.89 -8.85
CA ALA A 176 -3.11 -3.65 -7.42
C ALA A 176 -1.83 -3.98 -6.65
N ALA A 177 -1.16 -5.08 -7.00
CA ALA A 177 0.12 -5.45 -6.40
C ALA A 177 1.22 -4.44 -6.73
N ALA A 178 1.31 -3.96 -7.97
CA ALA A 178 2.23 -2.88 -8.32
C ALA A 178 1.89 -1.60 -7.53
N GLY A 179 0.63 -1.14 -7.58
CA GLY A 179 0.19 0.11 -6.95
C GLY A 179 0.40 0.16 -5.43
N ILE A 180 0.13 -0.94 -4.71
CA ILE A 180 0.40 -0.95 -3.26
C ILE A 180 1.89 -0.87 -2.93
N THR A 181 2.74 -1.45 -3.78
CA THR A 181 4.20 -1.42 -3.63
C THR A 181 4.84 -0.14 -4.17
N GLU A 182 4.11 0.68 -4.95
CA GLU A 182 4.50 2.06 -5.28
C GLU A 182 4.22 2.99 -4.11
N ALA A 183 3.07 2.80 -3.45
CA ALA A 183 2.61 3.64 -2.35
C ALA A 183 3.26 3.30 -0.99
N SER A 184 3.93 2.16 -0.86
CA SER A 184 4.51 1.68 0.40
C SER A 184 5.70 0.74 0.16
N ASP A 185 6.47 0.44 1.22
CA ASP A 185 7.56 -0.55 1.19
C ASP A 185 7.09 -2.00 1.37
N ALA A 186 5.78 -2.24 1.25
CA ALA A 186 5.21 -3.58 1.33
C ALA A 186 5.71 -4.48 0.19
N LEU A 187 5.60 -5.79 0.41
CA LEU A 187 5.78 -6.79 -0.62
C LEU A 187 4.41 -7.30 -1.05
N ALA A 188 4.22 -7.60 -2.33
CA ALA A 188 2.97 -8.21 -2.80
C ALA A 188 3.24 -9.45 -3.65
N ILE A 189 2.45 -10.49 -3.41
CA ILE A 189 2.46 -11.75 -4.16
C ILE A 189 1.11 -11.89 -4.84
N VAL A 190 1.11 -12.22 -6.12
CA VAL A 190 -0.09 -12.46 -6.91
C VAL A 190 -0.04 -13.87 -7.48
N VAL A 191 -1.18 -14.55 -7.48
CA VAL A 191 -1.40 -15.78 -8.25
C VAL A 191 -2.45 -15.49 -9.30
N SER A 192 -2.13 -15.73 -10.57
CA SER A 192 -3.02 -15.50 -11.70
C SER A 192 -4.15 -16.53 -11.73
N GLU A 193 -5.40 -16.07 -11.77
CA GLU A 193 -6.57 -16.95 -11.94
C GLU A 193 -6.67 -17.55 -13.35
N GLN A 194 -5.99 -16.95 -14.34
CA GLN A 194 -6.03 -17.37 -15.74
C GLN A 194 -4.95 -18.41 -16.03
N THR A 195 -3.72 -18.11 -15.61
CA THR A 195 -2.54 -18.90 -15.96
C THR A 195 -2.05 -19.77 -14.80
N GLY A 196 -2.39 -19.43 -13.55
CA GLY A 196 -1.80 -20.02 -12.36
C GLY A 196 -0.41 -19.46 -12.04
N GLU A 197 0.14 -18.58 -12.88
CA GLU A 197 1.48 -18.02 -12.69
C GLU A 197 1.55 -17.15 -11.44
N ILE A 198 2.71 -17.23 -10.78
CA ILE A 198 3.02 -16.44 -9.60
C ILE A 198 3.75 -15.18 -10.06
N ALA A 199 3.38 -14.06 -9.47
CA ALA A 199 4.06 -12.79 -9.63
C ALA A 199 4.41 -12.19 -8.26
N PHE A 200 5.50 -11.45 -8.22
CA PHE A 200 5.98 -10.74 -7.05
C PHE A 200 6.20 -9.27 -7.39
N ALA A 201 5.64 -8.38 -6.58
CA ALA A 201 5.80 -6.94 -6.69
C ALA A 201 6.57 -6.37 -5.50
N LYS A 202 7.44 -5.42 -5.79
CA LYS A 202 8.18 -4.60 -4.83
C LYS A 202 8.55 -3.26 -5.48
N GLU A 203 8.41 -2.16 -4.76
CA GLU A 203 8.79 -0.81 -5.22
C GLU A 203 8.17 -0.47 -6.60
N GLY A 204 6.91 -0.87 -6.80
CA GLY A 204 6.16 -0.71 -8.05
C GLY A 204 6.56 -1.63 -9.19
N ARG A 205 7.64 -2.40 -9.04
CA ARG A 205 8.08 -3.34 -10.07
C ARG A 205 7.45 -4.69 -9.85
N LEU A 206 6.71 -5.16 -10.85
CA LEU A 206 6.16 -6.50 -10.89
C LEU A 206 7.06 -7.43 -11.70
N LYS A 207 7.46 -8.55 -11.11
CA LYS A 207 8.03 -9.70 -11.83
C LYS A 207 7.02 -10.82 -11.85
N TYR A 208 6.61 -11.22 -13.04
CA TYR A 208 5.62 -12.26 -13.29
C TYR A 208 6.29 -13.54 -13.80
N ALA A 209 5.54 -14.65 -13.77
CA ALA A 209 6.02 -15.98 -14.15
C ALA A 209 7.29 -16.42 -13.39
N ILE A 210 7.37 -16.08 -12.10
CA ILE A 210 8.48 -16.51 -11.24
C ILE A 210 8.27 -17.93 -10.74
N THR A 211 9.35 -18.66 -10.50
CA THR A 211 9.29 -20.00 -9.91
C THR A 211 9.04 -19.91 -8.40
N LEU A 212 8.63 -21.03 -7.79
CA LEU A 212 8.46 -21.09 -6.33
C LEU A 212 9.79 -20.94 -5.60
N GLU A 213 10.88 -21.44 -6.17
CA GLU A 213 12.24 -21.24 -5.68
C GLU A 213 12.62 -19.76 -5.72
N GLU A 214 12.34 -19.06 -6.83
CA GLU A 214 12.61 -17.63 -6.92
C GLU A 214 11.74 -16.81 -5.95
N LEU A 215 10.47 -17.18 -5.77
CA LEU A 215 9.61 -16.57 -4.76
C LEU A 215 10.21 -16.73 -3.36
N ARG A 216 10.69 -17.93 -3.03
CA ARG A 216 11.32 -18.23 -1.75
C ARG A 216 12.55 -17.37 -1.51
N GLU A 217 13.48 -17.35 -2.45
CA GLU A 217 14.72 -16.56 -2.35
C GLU A 217 14.42 -15.07 -2.16
N ARG A 218 13.43 -14.54 -2.88
CA ARG A 218 12.99 -13.15 -2.74
C ARG A 218 12.44 -12.88 -1.35
N LEU A 219 11.55 -13.74 -0.85
CA LEU A 219 10.96 -13.56 0.47
C LEU A 219 12.00 -13.68 1.60
N GLU A 220 12.94 -14.61 1.49
CA GLU A 220 14.03 -14.78 2.47
C GLU A 220 14.96 -13.56 2.49
N LYS A 221 15.31 -13.02 1.31
CA LYS A 221 16.15 -11.82 1.18
C LYS A 221 15.51 -10.57 1.79
N GLU A 222 14.20 -10.42 1.65
CA GLU A 222 13.48 -9.22 2.10
C GLU A 222 12.97 -9.34 3.54
N SER A 223 12.96 -10.54 4.11
CA SER A 223 12.60 -10.80 5.52
C SER A 223 13.80 -10.79 6.48
N SER A 224 15.02 -10.69 5.94
CA SER A 224 16.29 -10.64 6.69
C SER A 224 16.71 -9.19 6.96
#